data_AF-A0A453BJQ9-F1
#
_entry.id   AF-A0A453BJQ9-F1
#
_cell.length_a   1.000
_cell.length_b   1.000
_cell.length_c   1.000
_cell.angle_alpha   90.00
_cell.angle_beta   90.00
_cell.angle_gamma   90.00
#
_symmetry.space_group_name_H-M   'P 1'
#
loop_
_entity.id
_entity.type
_entity.pdbx_description
1 polymer ?
#
loop_
_entity_poly.entity_id
_entity_poly.type
_entity_poly.pdbx_seq_one_letter_code
_entity_poly.pdbx_strand_id
1 'polypeptide(L)' 'LASQRKISEVQAFEIETADDSGIMPKASHEYACRLVGGPNNLGHTYRDRKNHLRSKRQL' A
#
# COMPACT_ATOMS: atom_id res chain seq x y z
N LEU A 1 -13.17 -11.56 8.78
CA LEU A 1 -12.20 -10.56 8.28
C LEU A 1 -11.22 -11.29 7.38
N ALA A 2 -11.12 -10.92 6.09
CA ALA A 2 -10.05 -11.47 5.27
C ALA A 2 -8.72 -11.03 5.90
N SER A 3 -7.87 -12.00 6.24
CA SER A 3 -6.55 -11.77 6.82
C SER A 3 -5.84 -10.67 6.03
N GLN A 4 -5.78 -9.46 6.59
CA GLN A 4 -4.97 -8.40 6.02
C GLN A 4 -3.53 -8.87 6.16
N ARG A 5 -2.80 -9.00 5.05
CA ARG A 5 -1.35 -9.18 5.16
C ARG A 5 -0.80 -7.94 5.84
N LYS A 6 0.09 -8.13 6.81
CA LYS A 6 0.65 -7.04 7.62
C LYS A 6 1.47 -6.12 6.72
N ILE A 7 0.93 -4.95 6.41
CA ILE A 7 1.68 -3.84 5.80
C ILE A 7 2.65 -3.35 6.87
N SER A 8 3.93 -3.22 6.51
CA SER A 8 4.93 -2.69 7.46
C SER A 8 4.69 -1.18 7.68
N GLU A 9 5.18 -0.64 8.79
CA GLU A 9 5.04 0.80 9.09
C GLU A 9 5.65 1.67 7.98
N VAL A 10 6.79 1.28 7.43
CA VAL A 10 7.43 1.98 6.29
C VAL A 10 6.53 1.96 5.07
N GLN A 11 5.94 0.79 4.73
CA GLN A 11 5.03 0.67 3.60
C GLN A 11 3.74 1.46 3.82
N ALA A 12 3.20 1.47 5.04
CA ALA A 12 2.03 2.27 5.40
C ALA A 12 2.31 3.76 5.22
N PHE A 13 3.45 4.24 5.71
CA PHE A 13 3.89 5.62 5.55
C PHE A 13 4.02 6.02 4.06
N GLU A 14 4.63 5.17 3.24
CA GLU A 14 4.74 5.40 1.79
C GLU A 14 3.37 5.43 1.09
N ILE A 15 2.47 4.52 1.47
CA ILE A 15 1.10 4.44 0.95
C ILE A 15 0.34 5.72 1.26
N GLU A 16 0.40 6.17 2.52
CA GLU A 16 -0.30 7.35 3.01
C GLU A 16 0.26 8.63 2.40
N THR A 17 1.58 8.78 2.39
CA THR A 17 2.24 9.95 1.78
C THR A 17 1.88 10.09 0.30
N ALA A 18 1.81 8.97 -0.43
CA ALA A 18 1.41 8.97 -1.84
C ALA A 18 -0.07 9.35 -2.01
N ASP A 19 -0.97 8.83 -1.18
CA ASP A 19 -2.41 9.16 -1.20
C ASP A 19 -2.64 10.64 -0.88
N ASP A 20 -1.98 11.16 0.16
CA ASP A 20 -2.05 12.57 0.59
C ASP A 20 -1.46 13.52 -0.46
N SER A 21 -0.48 13.05 -1.25
CA SER A 21 0.11 13.78 -2.38
C SER A 21 -0.72 13.68 -3.67
N GLY A 22 -1.86 12.98 -3.66
CA GLY A 22 -2.69 12.77 -4.84
C GLY A 22 -2.09 11.83 -5.89
N ILE A 23 -1.05 11.07 -5.54
CA ILE A 23 -0.44 10.10 -6.45
C ILE A 23 -1.43 8.95 -6.66
N MET A 24 -1.70 8.65 -7.93
CA MET A 24 -2.60 7.57 -8.29
C MET A 24 -2.17 6.25 -7.64
N PRO A 25 -3.07 5.52 -6.95
CA PRO A 25 -2.73 4.31 -6.21
C PRO A 25 -2.01 3.26 -7.05
N LYS A 26 -2.33 3.17 -8.35
CA LYS A 26 -1.68 2.28 -9.32
C LYS A 26 -0.21 2.67 -9.54
N ALA A 27 0.08 3.95 -9.74
CA ALA A 27 1.43 4.43 -9.99
C ALA A 27 2.33 4.22 -8.76
N SER A 28 1.84 4.53 -7.56
CA SER A 28 2.57 4.27 -6.32
C SER A 28 2.77 2.76 -6.07
N HIS A 29 1.80 1.90 -6.42
CA HIS A 29 1.96 0.45 -6.30
C HIS A 29 3.00 -0.11 -7.29
N GLU A 30 2.97 0.34 -8.55
CA GLU A 30 3.97 -0.05 -9.55
C GLU A 30 5.37 0.39 -9.15
N TYR A 31 5.51 1.60 -8.60
CA TYR A 31 6.77 2.10 -8.06
C TYR A 31 7.31 1.20 -6.94
N ALA A 32 6.47 0.89 -5.94
CA ALA A 32 6.86 0.00 -4.85
C ALA A 32 7.26 -1.39 -5.37
N CYS A 33 6.53 -1.95 -6.34
CA CYS A 33 6.88 -3.22 -6.98
C CYS A 33 8.25 -3.18 -7.65
N ARG A 34 8.62 -2.07 -8.30
CA ARG A 34 9.95 -1.94 -8.91
C ARG A 34 11.06 -1.87 -7.86
N LEU A 35 10.84 -1.17 -6.75
CA LEU A 35 11.84 -1.06 -5.67
C LEU A 35 12.23 -2.42 -5.08
N VAL A 36 11.27 -3.34 -4.96
CA VAL A 36 11.50 -4.66 -4.38
C VAL A 36 11.78 -5.74 -5.43
N GLY A 37 11.93 -5.37 -6.71
CA GLY A 37 12.22 -6.33 -7.79
C GLY A 37 11.02 -7.19 -8.23
N GLY A 38 9.80 -6.74 -7.96
CA GLY A 38 8.56 -7.34 -8.45
C GLY A 38 7.45 -7.44 -7.38
N PRO A 39 6.19 -7.59 -7.79
CA PRO A 39 5.03 -7.61 -6.87
C PRO A 39 5.06 -8.77 -5.86
N ASN A 40 5.71 -9.89 -6.18
CA ASN A 40 5.84 -11.03 -5.27
C ASN A 40 6.69 -10.71 -4.03
N ASN A 41 7.58 -9.72 -4.13
CA ASN A 41 8.49 -9.33 -3.05
C ASN A 41 7.90 -8.21 -2.18
N LEU A 42 6.72 -7.67 -2.51
CA LEU A 42 6.11 -6.53 -1.82
C LEU A 42 5.60 -6.88 -0.42
N GLY A 43 5.31 -8.16 -0.16
CA GLY A 43 4.73 -8.63 1.09
C GLY A 43 3.24 -8.28 1.30
N HIS A 44 2.68 -7.35 0.52
CA HIS A 44 1.27 -6.97 0.56
C HIS A 44 0.67 -6.88 -0.85
N THR A 45 -0.65 -7.09 -0.95
CA THR A 45 -1.38 -6.98 -2.20
C THR A 45 -1.95 -5.58 -2.38
N TYR A 46 -2.37 -5.27 -3.62
CA TYR A 46 -3.14 -4.06 -3.90
C TYR A 46 -4.43 -3.96 -3.04
N ARG A 47 -5.06 -5.09 -2.70
CA ARG A 47 -6.25 -5.13 -1.84
C ARG A 47 -5.92 -4.75 -0.40
N ASP A 48 -4.77 -5.19 0.12
CA ASP A 48 -4.32 -4.83 1.47
C ASP A 48 -4.13 -3.32 1.59
N ARG A 49 -3.46 -2.70 0.59
CA ARG A 49 -3.31 -1.24 0.50
C ARG A 49 -4.66 -0.51 0.53
N LYS A 50 -5.63 -0.98 -0.27
CA LYS A 50 -6.97 -0.37 -0.34
C LYS A 50 -7.72 -0.49 1.00
N ASN A 51 -7.56 -1.62 1.68
CA ASN A 51 -8.15 -1.84 3.00
C ASN A 51 -7.50 -0.92 4.05
N HIS A 52 -6.17 -0.78 4.04
CA HIS A 52 -5.43 0.13 4.92
C HIS A 52 -5.94 1.57 4.81
N LEU A 53 -6.00 2.12 3.59
CA LEU A 53 -6.50 3.48 3.34
C LEU A 53 -7.97 3.65 3.79
N ARG A 54 -8.82 2.63 3.59
CA ARG A 54 -10.21 2.67 4.06
C ARG A 54 -10.31 2.71 5.58
N SER A 55 -9.54 1.85 6.27
CA SER A 55 -9.51 1.83 7.74
C SER A 55 -8.99 3.17 8.29
N LYS A 56 -7.96 3.76 7.68
CA LYS A 56 -7.40 5.05 8.10
C LYS A 56 -8.37 6.24 7.91
N ARG A 57 -9.22 6.22 6.88
CA ARG A 57 -10.23 7.28 6.64
C ARG A 57 -11.48 7.15 7.52
N GLN A 58 -11.68 6.00 8.16
CA GLN A 58 -12.81 5.75 9.07
C GLN A 58 -12.44 5.99 10.53
N LEU A 59 -11.16 6.22 10.81
CA LEU A 59 -10.62 6.67 12.09
C LEU A 59 -10.47 8.19 12.07
#